data_AF-A0A2A4RB63-F1
#
_entry.id   AF-A0A2A4RB63-F1
#
_cell.length_a   1.000
_cell.length_b   1.000
_cell.length_c   1.000
_cell.angle_alpha   90.00
_cell.angle_beta   90.00
_cell.angle_gamma   90.00
#
_symmetry.space_group_name_H-M   'P 1'
#
loop_
_entity.id
_entity.type
_entity.pdbx_description
1 polymer ?
#
loop_
_entity_poly.entity_id
_entity_poly.type
_entity_poly.pdbx_seq_one_letter_code
_entity_poly.pdbx_strand_id
1 'polypeptide(L)' 'MDYYIASDTAILKELGERIRKLRLRKNITQEDLAEHTLLAVGTIKSLESGKGKLSTLIAVLRELGALEQLE' A
#
# COMPACT_ATOMS: atom_id res chain seq x y z
N MET A 1 2.30 -16.07 -6.67
CA MET A 1 2.18 -16.68 -5.34
C MET A 1 0.89 -17.48 -5.34
N ASP A 2 0.91 -18.74 -4.89
CA ASP A 2 -0.33 -19.46 -4.63
C ASP A 2 -0.87 -19.00 -3.27
N TYR A 3 -1.96 -18.24 -3.31
CA TYR A 3 -2.53 -17.61 -2.12
C TYR A 3 -3.28 -18.61 -1.22
N TYR A 4 -3.69 -19.78 -1.74
CA TYR A 4 -4.47 -20.75 -0.96
C TYR A 4 -3.62 -21.55 0.05
N ILE A 5 -2.29 -21.54 -0.11
CA ILE A 5 -1.34 -22.23 0.77
C ILE A 5 -0.37 -21.26 1.49
N ALA A 6 -0.48 -19.95 1.21
CA ALA A 6 0.35 -18.93 1.83
C ALA A 6 -0.21 -18.55 3.21
N SER A 7 0.68 -18.18 4.15
CA SER A 7 0.23 -17.60 5.41
C SER A 7 -0.33 -16.19 5.20
N ASP A 8 -1.29 -15.78 6.04
CA ASP A 8 -1.86 -14.43 6.01
C ASP A 8 -0.78 -13.34 6.01
N THR A 9 0.28 -13.54 6.80
CA THR A 9 1.42 -12.62 6.87
C THR A 9 2.19 -12.51 5.56
N ALA A 10 2.31 -13.59 4.80
CA ALA A 10 2.96 -13.59 3.49
C ALA A 10 2.09 -12.88 2.45
N ILE A 11 0.77 -13.12 2.48
CA ILE A 11 -0.21 -12.44 1.61
C ILE A 11 -0.20 -10.93 1.87
N LEU A 12 -0.25 -10.53 3.15
CA LEU A 12 -0.20 -9.12 3.56
C LEU A 12 1.09 -8.45 3.11
N LYS A 13 2.24 -9.11 3.25
CA LYS A 13 3.53 -8.57 2.80
C LYS A 13 3.55 -8.37 1.28
N GLU A 14 3.07 -9.35 0.51
CA GLU A 14 2.96 -9.22 -0.95
C GLU A 14 2.03 -8.06 -1.35
N LEU A 15 0.91 -7.89 -0.65
CA LEU A 15 0.00 -6.76 -0.87
C LEU A 15 0.69 -5.42 -0.60
N GLY A 16 1.42 -5.29 0.50
CA GLY A 16 2.21 -4.09 0.81
C GLY A 16 3.27 -3.78 -0.26
N GLU A 17 3.99 -4.81 -0.73
CA GLU A 17 4.99 -4.66 -1.80
C GLU A 17 4.36 -4.26 -3.14
N ARG A 18 3.14 -4.71 -3.44
CA ARG A 18 2.38 -4.23 -4.62
C ARG A 18 2.09 -2.74 -4.52
N ILE A 19 1.65 -2.25 -3.36
CA ILE A 19 1.42 -0.81 -3.13
C ILE A 19 2.72 -0.02 -3.30
N ARG A 20 3.83 -0.51 -2.72
CA ARG A 20 5.15 0.10 -2.90
C ARG A 20 5.56 0.21 -4.37
N LYS A 21 5.37 -0.87 -5.15
CA LYS A 21 5.66 -0.88 -6.59
C LYS A 21 4.80 0.13 -7.35
N LEU A 22 3.51 0.24 -7.01
CA LEU A 22 2.62 1.24 -7.62
C LEU A 22 3.10 2.67 -7.34
N ARG A 23 3.45 2.98 -6.09
CA ARG A 23 4.01 4.28 -5.72
C ARG A 23 5.29 4.59 -6.50
N LEU A 24 6.23 3.66 -6.54
CA LEU A 24 7.51 3.85 -7.24
C LEU A 24 7.34 4.02 -8.75
N ARG A 25 6.40 3.32 -9.39
CA ARG A 25 6.07 3.52 -10.82
C ARG A 25 5.59 4.94 -11.13
N LYS A 26 5.03 5.64 -10.12
CA LYS A 26 4.60 7.03 -10.22
C LYS A 26 5.68 8.04 -9.81
N ASN A 27 6.89 7.57 -9.45
CA ASN A 27 8.00 8.39 -8.96
C ASN A 27 7.65 9.24 -7.71
N ILE A 28 6.79 8.72 -6.83
CA ILE A 28 6.36 9.40 -5.59
C ILE A 28 7.17 8.86 -4.40
N THR A 29 7.69 9.71 -3.53
CA THR A 29 8.39 9.27 -2.30
C THR A 29 7.40 8.84 -1.20
N GLN A 30 7.87 8.22 -0.10
CA GLN A 30 6.95 7.90 1.00
C GLN A 30 6.47 9.18 1.70
N GLU A 31 7.32 10.20 1.72
CA GLU A 31 7.09 11.54 2.25
C GLU A 31 6.02 12.27 1.45
N ASP A 32 6.15 12.33 0.12
CA ASP A 32 5.15 12.98 -0.75
C ASP A 32 3.78 12.30 -0.62
N LEU A 33 3.76 10.96 -0.63
CA LEU A 33 2.50 10.22 -0.50
C LEU A 33 1.85 10.46 0.88
N ALA A 34 2.66 10.54 1.93
CA ALA A 34 2.18 10.84 3.27
C ALA A 34 1.57 12.25 3.34
N GLU A 35 2.23 13.24 2.73
CA GLU A 35 1.74 14.62 2.64
C GLU A 35 0.39 14.68 1.90
N HIS A 36 0.30 14.08 0.72
CA HIS A 36 -0.92 14.13 -0.09
C HIS A 36 -2.10 13.40 0.56
N THR A 37 -1.82 12.31 1.28
CA THR A 37 -2.86 11.53 1.99
C THR A 37 -3.20 12.06 3.38
N LEU A 38 -2.49 13.09 3.86
CA LEU A 38 -2.57 13.60 5.25
C LEU A 38 -2.32 12.50 6.29
N LEU A 39 -1.39 11.58 5.99
CA LEU A 39 -0.97 10.49 6.85
C LEU A 39 0.45 10.70 7.35
N ALA A 40 0.82 10.02 8.44
CA ALA A 40 2.22 9.99 8.85
C ALA A 40 3.04 9.11 7.88
N VAL A 41 4.30 9.48 7.60
CA VAL A 41 5.22 8.66 6.78
C VAL A 41 5.35 7.23 7.32
N GLY A 42 5.34 7.07 8.65
CA GLY A 42 5.33 5.76 9.31
C GLY A 42 4.11 4.89 8.96
N THR A 43 2.95 5.51 8.70
CA THR A 43 1.74 4.83 8.24
C THR A 43 1.90 4.31 6.82
N ILE A 44 2.49 5.10 5.92
CA ILE A 44 2.82 4.67 4.55
C ILE A 44 3.82 3.51 4.57
N LYS A 45 4.92 3.66 5.33
CA LYS A 45 5.94 2.62 5.49
C LYS A 45 5.35 1.33 6.07
N SER A 46 4.47 1.44 7.05
CA SER A 46 3.77 0.30 7.63
C SER A 46 2.90 -0.39 6.58
N LEU A 47 2.08 0.35 5.83
CA LEU A 47 1.22 -0.21 4.78
C LEU A 47 2.04 -0.97 3.73
N GLU A 48 3.15 -0.37 3.26
CA GLU A 48 4.06 -1.01 2.29
C GLU A 48 4.76 -2.25 2.84
N SER A 49 4.86 -2.39 4.16
CA SER A 49 5.37 -3.61 4.82
C SER A 49 4.28 -4.68 5.06
N GLY A 50 3.05 -4.45 4.58
CA GLY A 50 1.90 -5.34 4.78
C GLY A 50 1.17 -5.12 6.11
N LYS A 51 1.39 -3.99 6.78
CA LYS A 51 0.78 -3.65 8.07
C LYS A 51 -0.01 -2.36 7.94
N GLY A 52 -1.34 -2.41 7.94
CA GLY A 52 -2.13 -1.19 7.84
C GLY A 52 -3.61 -1.45 8.06
N LYS A 53 -4.37 -0.37 8.22
CA LYS A 53 -5.83 -0.43 8.23
C LYS A 53 -6.34 -0.38 6.78
N LEU A 54 -7.51 -0.97 6.51
CA LEU A 54 -8.15 -0.87 5.20
C LEU A 54 -8.42 0.58 4.79
N SER A 55 -8.74 1.46 5.74
CA SER A 55 -8.88 2.90 5.48
C SER A 55 -7.60 3.53 4.92
N THR A 56 -6.44 3.12 5.43
CA THR A 56 -5.13 3.55 4.92
C THR A 56 -4.90 3.05 3.49
N LEU A 57 -5.24 1.78 3.22
CA LEU A 57 -5.14 1.21 1.89
C LEU A 57 -6.00 1.98 0.88
N ILE A 58 -7.25 2.28 1.22
CA ILE A 58 -8.17 3.04 0.36
C ILE A 58 -7.63 4.45 0.09
N ALA A 59 -7.16 5.15 1.12
CA ALA A 59 -6.59 6.49 0.97
C ALA A 59 -5.38 6.49 0.02
N VAL A 60 -4.47 5.53 0.20
CA VAL A 60 -3.27 5.40 -0.64
C VAL A 60 -3.63 4.99 -2.08
N LEU A 61 -4.52 4.01 -2.27
CA LEU A 61 -4.95 3.63 -3.63
C LEU A 61 -5.64 4.79 -4.35
N ARG A 62 -6.44 5.61 -3.65
CA ARG A 62 -7.06 6.81 -4.22
C ARG A 62 -6.01 7.82 -4.68
N GLU A 63 -5.05 8.14 -3.82
CA GLU A 63 -3.98 9.10 -4.14
C GLU A 63 -3.11 8.59 -5.28
N LEU A 64 -2.84 7.28 -5.31
CA LEU A 64 -2.14 6.64 -6.41
C LEU A 64 -3.02 6.46 -7.66
N GLY A 65 -4.30 6.85 -7.66
CA GLY A 65 -5.22 6.69 -8.78
C GLY A 65 -5.32 5.23 -9.24
N ALA A 66 -5.46 4.31 -8.29
CA ALA A 66 -5.43 2.86 -8.46
C ALA A 66 -6.58 2.15 -7.72
N LEU A 67 -7.73 2.81 -7.57
CA LEU A 67 -8.89 2.26 -6.84
C LEU A 67 -9.50 1.03 -7.52
N GLU A 68 -9.28 0.84 -8.82
CA GLU A 68 -9.65 -0.35 -9.57
C GLU A 68 -8.99 -1.64 -9.04
N GLN A 69 -7.95 -1.54 -8.20
CA GLN A 69 -7.36 -2.69 -7.50
C GLN A 69 -8.28 -3.28 -6.40
N LEU A 70 -9.42 -2.65 -6.11
CA LEU A 70 -10.41 -3.14 -5.14
C LEU A 70 -11.44 -4.11 -5.75
N GLU A 71 -11.46 -4.23 -7.07
CA GLU A 71 -12.34 -5.15 -7.82
C GLU A 71 -11.74 -6.56 -7.95
#